data_AF-A0AAP3A3U9-F1
#
_entry.id   AF-A0AAP3A3U9-F1
#
_cell.length_a   1.000
_cell.length_b   1.000
_cell.length_c   1.000
_cell.angle_alpha   90.00
_cell.angle_beta   90.00
_cell.angle_gamma   90.00
#
_symmetry.space_group_name_H-M   'P 1'
#
loop_
_entity.id
_entity.type
_entity.pdbx_description
1 polymer ?
#
loop_
_entity_poly.entity_id
_entity_poly.type
_entity_poly.pdbx_seq_one_letter_code
_entity_poly.pdbx_strand_id
1 'polypeptide(L)'
;DCMSYAQYGISALSVPFGGGKGAKQQWIEFEYHNLDRFEEIFISMDVDDVGREAAREIASRLGEHRCRLVTLPYKDINECLMNGVTEDEIWQYIGTASYFDPE
;
A
#
# COMPACT_ATOMS: atom_id res chain seq x y z
N ASP A 1 -5.86 -8.86 0.85
CA ASP A 1 -5.06 -7.98 -0.03
C ASP A 1 -3.89 -8.68 -0.71
N CYS A 2 -2.84 -9.08 0.00
CA CYS A 2 -1.67 -9.72 -0.64
C CYS A 2 -2.05 -10.91 -1.55
N MET A 3 -2.98 -11.77 -1.11
CA MET A 3 -3.49 -12.88 -1.94
C MET A 3 -4.25 -12.39 -3.18
N SER A 4 -5.05 -11.33 -3.07
CA SER A 4 -5.81 -10.77 -4.19
C SER A 4 -4.86 -10.12 -5.21
N TYR A 5 -3.82 -9.41 -4.76
CA TYR A 5 -2.73 -8.96 -5.64
C TYR A 5 -2.05 -10.14 -6.35
N ALA A 6 -1.78 -11.25 -5.64
CA ALA A 6 -1.20 -12.45 -6.25
C ALA A 6 -2.13 -13.06 -7.31
N GLN A 7 -3.45 -12.98 -7.15
CA GLN A 7 -4.42 -13.41 -8.18
C GLN A 7 -4.38 -12.52 -9.43
N TYR A 8 -4.02 -11.25 -9.29
CA TYR A 8 -3.70 -10.34 -10.40
C TYR A 8 -2.26 -10.50 -10.93
N GLY A 9 -1.51 -11.53 -10.49
CA GLY A 9 -0.13 -11.75 -10.93
C GLY A 9 0.90 -10.79 -10.30
N ILE A 10 0.51 -10.00 -9.30
CA ILE A 10 1.36 -9.00 -8.66
C ILE A 10 1.88 -9.55 -7.33
N SER A 11 3.20 -9.63 -7.18
CA SER A 11 3.82 -10.00 -5.91
C SER A 11 3.77 -8.82 -4.93
N ALA A 12 3.08 -9.00 -3.80
CA ALA A 12 2.94 -7.98 -2.76
C ALA A 12 3.27 -8.55 -1.38
N LEU A 13 3.63 -7.67 -0.45
CA LEU A 13 3.76 -7.98 0.98
C LEU A 13 2.53 -7.45 1.72
N SER A 14 2.07 -8.16 2.75
CA SER A 14 0.99 -7.69 3.63
C SER A 14 1.56 -7.02 4.87
N VAL A 15 0.94 -5.92 5.30
CA VAL A 15 1.20 -5.36 6.63
C VAL A 15 0.66 -6.30 7.72
N PRO A 16 1.39 -6.54 8.82
CA PRO A 16 1.00 -7.55 9.81
C PRO A 16 -0.16 -7.14 10.72
N PHE A 17 -0.35 -5.83 10.95
CA PHE A 17 -1.33 -5.32 11.92
C PHE A 17 -2.39 -4.38 11.33
N GLY A 18 -2.41 -4.22 10.00
CA GLY A 18 -3.35 -3.35 9.28
C GLY A 18 -3.22 -1.88 9.65
N GLY A 19 -4.25 -1.09 9.32
CA GLY A 19 -4.35 0.31 9.72
C GLY A 19 -4.79 0.51 11.18
N GLY A 20 -4.64 1.73 11.69
CA GLY A 20 -5.08 2.14 13.02
C GLY A 20 -3.96 2.70 13.89
N LYS A 21 -4.37 3.26 15.04
CA LYS A 21 -3.46 3.96 15.96
C LYS A 21 -2.61 3.01 16.80
N GLY A 22 -1.55 3.55 17.39
CA GLY A 22 -0.65 2.86 18.32
C GLY A 22 0.60 2.33 17.63
N ALA A 23 1.18 1.28 18.19
CA ALA A 23 2.41 0.65 17.69
C ALA A 23 2.24 -0.18 16.40
N LYS A 24 1.14 0.01 15.66
CA LYS A 24 0.78 -0.88 14.53
C LYS A 24 1.78 -0.87 13.40
N GLN A 25 2.52 0.21 13.20
CA GLN A 25 3.57 0.29 12.17
C GLN A 25 5.01 0.14 12.73
N GLN A 26 5.17 -0.28 14.00
CA GLN A 26 6.50 -0.56 14.58
C GLN A 26 7.21 -1.75 13.93
N TRP A 27 6.49 -2.62 13.21
CA TRP A 27 7.09 -3.70 12.44
C TRP A 27 8.13 -3.19 11.43
N ILE A 28 8.00 -1.95 10.96
CA ILE A 28 8.95 -1.32 10.05
C ILE A 28 10.36 -1.25 10.66
N GLU A 29 10.50 -1.05 11.97
CA GLU A 29 11.81 -0.98 12.63
C GLU A 29 12.59 -2.30 12.51
N PHE A 30 11.87 -3.42 12.41
CA PHE A 30 12.45 -4.76 12.25
C PHE A 30 12.65 -5.15 10.78
N GLU A 31 11.87 -4.58 9.87
CA GLU A 31 11.89 -4.91 8.44
C GLU A 31 12.58 -3.86 7.56
N TYR A 32 12.98 -2.71 8.13
CA TYR A 32 13.52 -1.58 7.37
C TYR A 32 14.66 -2.00 6.44
N HIS A 33 15.62 -2.77 6.95
CA HIS A 33 16.76 -3.23 6.14
C HIS A 33 16.34 -4.14 4.97
N ASN A 34 15.28 -4.94 5.13
CA ASN A 34 14.76 -5.78 4.04
C ASN A 34 14.05 -4.93 2.98
N LEU A 35 13.40 -3.86 3.41
CA LEU A 35 12.71 -2.91 2.53
C LEU A 35 13.65 -1.90 1.88
N ASP A 36 14.80 -1.61 2.48
CA ASP A 36 15.70 -0.54 2.03
C ASP A 36 16.23 -0.77 0.61
N ARG A 37 16.33 -2.04 0.19
CA ARG A 37 16.76 -2.43 -1.16
C ARG A 37 15.85 -1.97 -2.30
N PHE A 38 14.64 -1.47 -2.02
CA PHE A 38 13.66 -1.08 -3.04
C PHE A 38 13.69 0.44 -3.29
N GLU A 39 14.06 0.89 -4.48
CA GLU A 39 14.10 2.33 -4.81
C GLU A 39 12.72 3.01 -4.71
N GLU A 40 11.64 2.27 -5.00
CA GLU A 40 10.27 2.78 -4.95
C GLU A 40 9.36 1.76 -4.24
N ILE A 41 8.49 2.24 -3.35
CA ILE A 41 7.56 1.42 -2.56
C ILE A 41 6.13 1.91 -2.80
N PHE A 42 5.29 1.04 -3.33
CA PHE A 42 3.86 1.29 -3.51
C PHE A 42 3.10 0.84 -2.27
N ILE A 43 2.39 1.76 -1.64
CA ILE A 43 1.59 1.53 -0.46
C ILE A 43 0.13 1.43 -0.87
N SER A 44 -0.47 0.27 -0.64
CA SER A 44 -1.89 -0.01 -0.91
C SER A 44 -2.55 -0.45 0.40
N MET A 45 -3.23 0.49 1.04
CA MET A 45 -4.05 0.27 2.25
C MET A 45 -5.54 0.41 1.89
N ASP A 46 -6.42 0.07 2.82
CA ASP A 46 -7.86 0.36 2.70
C ASP A 46 -8.08 1.84 2.33
N VAL A 47 -8.99 2.09 1.39
CA VAL A 47 -9.38 3.42 0.91
C VAL A 47 -10.39 4.06 1.88
N ASP A 48 -9.98 4.16 3.14
CA ASP A 48 -10.71 4.83 4.22
C ASP A 48 -9.77 5.75 5.03
N ASP A 49 -10.30 6.47 6.02
CA ASP A 49 -9.50 7.40 6.83
C ASP A 49 -8.38 6.68 7.59
N VAL A 50 -8.65 5.48 8.09
CA VAL A 50 -7.70 4.70 8.90
C VAL A 50 -6.57 4.15 8.04
N GLY A 51 -6.86 3.70 6.82
CA GLY A 51 -5.89 3.27 5.84
C GLY A 51 -5.04 4.42 5.31
N ARG A 52 -5.62 5.61 5.09
CA ARG A 52 -4.88 6.83 4.72
C ARG A 52 -3.90 7.27 5.79
N GLU A 53 -4.32 7.31 7.05
CA GLU A 53 -3.44 7.62 8.19
C GLU A 53 -2.28 6.62 8.28
N ALA A 54 -2.59 5.32 8.16
CA ALA A 54 -1.58 4.27 8.21
C ALA A 54 -0.59 4.34 7.03
N ALA A 55 -1.08 4.60 5.81
CA ALA A 55 -0.23 4.76 4.64
C ALA A 55 0.75 5.94 4.80
N ARG A 56 0.28 7.06 5.37
CA ARG A 56 1.12 8.23 5.68
C ARG A 56 2.16 7.91 6.75
N GLU A 57 1.78 7.20 7.81
CA GLU A 57 2.74 6.76 8.84
C GLU A 57 3.81 5.84 8.24
N ILE A 58 3.41 4.84 7.45
CA ILE A 58 4.32 3.92 6.76
C ILE A 58 5.28 4.71 5.86
N ALA A 59 4.77 5.64 5.04
CA ALA A 59 5.59 6.46 4.16
C ALA A 59 6.60 7.32 4.94
N SER A 60 6.19 7.95 6.04
CA SER A 60 7.07 8.78 6.87
C SER A 60 8.23 7.98 7.47
N ARG A 61 8.00 6.70 7.83
CA ARG A 61 9.00 5.81 8.41
C ARG A 61 9.94 5.19 7.37
N LEU A 62 9.45 4.95 6.15
CA LEU A 62 10.25 4.39 5.06
C LEU A 62 10.99 5.45 4.24
N GLY A 63 10.56 6.71 4.33
CA GLY A 63 11.03 7.83 3.52
C GLY A 63 10.01 8.19 2.45
N GLU A 64 9.32 9.32 2.63
CA GLU A 64 8.18 9.70 1.77
C GLU A 64 8.56 9.85 0.29
N HIS A 65 9.77 10.33 0.00
CA HIS A 65 10.29 10.53 -1.36
C HIS A 65 10.34 9.26 -2.22
N ARG A 66 10.36 8.08 -1.60
CA ARG A 66 10.37 6.78 -2.29
C ARG A 66 9.03 6.04 -2.16
N CYS A 67 8.02 6.64 -1.56
CA CYS A 67 6.72 6.02 -1.37
C CYS A 67 5.66 6.60 -2.31
N ARG A 68 4.82 5.72 -2.87
CA ARG A 68 3.67 6.10 -3.70
C ARG A 68 2.39 5.49 -3.13
N LEU A 69 1.34 6.29 -3.01
CA LEU A 69 0.02 5.86 -2.55
C LEU A 69 -0.82 5.34 -3.72
N VAL A 70 -1.18 4.06 -3.67
CA VAL A 70 -2.13 3.46 -4.61
C VAL A 70 -3.55 3.80 -4.16
N THR A 71 -4.33 4.43 -5.03
CA THR A 71 -5.75 4.73 -4.78
C THR A 71 -6.60 3.87 -5.69
N LEU A 72 -7.29 2.89 -5.10
CA LEU A 72 -8.15 1.94 -5.81
C LEU A 72 -9.59 2.46 -5.94
N PRO A 73 -10.39 1.96 -6.89
CA PRO A 73 -11.78 2.38 -7.08
C PRO A 73 -12.76 1.81 -6.03
N TYR A 74 -12.33 0.81 -5.27
CA TYR A 74 -13.08 0.20 -4.17
C TYR A 74 -12.28 0.23 -2.87
N LYS A 75 -12.86 -0.26 -1.77
CA LYS A 75 -12.26 -0.18 -0.44
C LYS A 75 -10.84 -0.77 -0.40
N ASP A 76 -10.62 -1.90 -1.06
CA ASP A 76 -9.32 -2.56 -1.12
C ASP A 76 -9.19 -3.39 -2.42
N ILE A 77 -8.05 -4.02 -2.62
CA ILE A 77 -7.77 -4.84 -3.81
C ILE A 77 -8.66 -6.10 -3.86
N ASN A 78 -9.11 -6.60 -2.71
CA ASN A 78 -10.00 -7.75 -2.66
C ASN A 78 -11.41 -7.38 -3.12
N GLU A 79 -11.92 -6.21 -2.72
CA GLU A 79 -13.17 -5.67 -3.25
C GLU A 79 -13.06 -5.38 -4.76
N CYS A 80 -11.92 -4.88 -5.24
CA CYS A 80 -11.69 -4.74 -6.68
C CYS A 80 -11.86 -6.08 -7.42
N LEU A 81 -11.24 -7.15 -6.88
CA LEU A 81 -11.35 -8.49 -7.43
C LEU A 81 -12.80 -9.01 -7.42
N MET A 82 -13.52 -8.83 -6.31
CA MET A 82 -14.91 -9.26 -6.18
C MET A 82 -15.87 -8.50 -7.11
N ASN A 83 -15.55 -7.23 -7.42
CA ASN A 83 -16.33 -6.39 -8.33
C ASN A 83 -15.91 -6.51 -9.80
N GLY A 84 -14.94 -7.37 -10.12
CA GLY A 84 -14.53 -7.66 -11.50
C GLY A 84 -13.65 -6.58 -12.14
N VAL A 85 -12.95 -5.77 -11.34
CA VAL A 85 -11.90 -4.88 -11.86
C VAL A 85 -10.82 -5.72 -12.52
N THR A 86 -10.45 -5.36 -13.74
CA THR A 86 -9.51 -6.12 -14.57
C THR A 86 -8.06 -5.92 -14.12
N GLU A 87 -7.18 -6.85 -14.50
CA GLU A 87 -5.75 -6.73 -14.24
C GLU A 87 -5.15 -5.45 -14.86
N ASP A 88 -5.56 -5.11 -16.09
CA ASP A 88 -5.13 -3.89 -16.78
C ASP A 88 -5.51 -2.62 -16.01
N GLU A 89 -6.72 -2.58 -15.43
CA GLU A 89 -7.15 -1.47 -14.58
C GLU A 89 -6.32 -1.39 -13.29
N ILE A 90 -6.03 -2.52 -12.64
CA ILE A 90 -5.16 -2.55 -11.46
C ILE A 90 -3.75 -2.02 -11.78
N TRP A 91 -3.18 -2.43 -12.91
CA TRP A 91 -1.89 -1.89 -13.36
C TRP A 91 -1.95 -0.39 -13.65
N GLN A 92 -3.06 0.12 -14.19
CA GLN A 92 -3.25 1.56 -14.35
C GLN A 92 -3.25 2.29 -13.00
N TYR A 93 -4.01 1.79 -12.00
CA TYR A 93 -4.05 2.40 -10.66
C TYR A 93 -2.68 2.42 -9.98
N ILE A 94 -1.90 1.34 -10.11
CA ILE A 94 -0.52 1.28 -9.61
C ILE A 94 0.37 2.28 -10.37
N GLY A 95 0.28 2.30 -11.71
CA GLY A 95 1.06 3.20 -12.55
C GLY A 95 0.81 4.68 -12.27
N THR A 96 -0.42 5.03 -11.89
CA THR A 96 -0.84 6.40 -11.53
C THR A 96 -0.78 6.71 -10.04
N ALA A 97 -0.19 5.84 -9.21
CA ALA A 97 -0.06 6.07 -7.77
C ALA A 97 0.60 7.43 -7.47
N SER A 98 0.04 8.19 -6.54
CA SER A 98 0.52 9.55 -6.24
C SER A 98 1.66 9.54 -5.23
N TYR A 99 2.56 10.50 -5.32
CA TYR A 99 3.50 10.77 -4.23
C TYR A 99 2.74 11.28 -2.99
N PHE A 100 3.36 11.15 -1.83
CA PHE A 100 2.90 11.83 -0.62
C PHE A 100 3.32 13.29 -0.72
N ASP A 101 2.36 14.21 -0.74
CA ASP A 101 2.67 15.63 -0.70
C ASP A 101 3.32 15.97 0.65
N PRO A 102 4.47 16.69 0.66
CA PRO A 102 5.04 17.22 1.89
C PRO A 102 4.06 18.22 2.53
N GLU A 103 3.90 18.14 3.85
CA GLU A 103 3.14 19.13 4.63
C GLU A 103 3.77 20.53 4.62
#